data_AF-A0A7V6ZHQ9-F1
#
_entry.id   AF-A0A7V6ZHQ9-F1
#
_cell.length_a   1.000
_cell.length_b   1.000
_cell.length_c   1.000
_cell.angle_alpha   90.00
_cell.angle_beta   90.00
_cell.angle_gamma   90.00
#
_symmetry.space_group_name_H-M   'P 1'
#
loop_
_entity.id
_entity.type
_entity.pdbx_description
1 polymer ?
#
loop_
_entity_poly.entity_id
_entity_poly.type
_entity_poly.pdbx_seq_one_letter_code
_entity_poly.pdbx_strand_id
1 'polypeptide(L)'
;MPSALQIERQLEAAPRLRVRPEERVTIREFKTRPDLRRNAPAIDIQSINFAFGSAEIPYSQYGKIENIAEAIEGLLRRDRRHVFLIEGHTDAVGSWGSNLRLSEARAASLKDVLVNEFGIPRRSLETVGYGEEFLLVPTQNEDWRNRRVTLRRITEQVVPF
;
A
#
# COMPACT_ATOMS: atom_id res chain seq x y z
N MET A 1 15.98 -0.12 -2.16
CA MET A 1 14.64 0.26 -2.64
C MET A 1 14.62 0.07 -4.15
N PRO A 2 13.51 -0.43 -4.73
CA PRO A 2 13.31 -0.37 -6.17
C PRO A 2 13.29 1.09 -6.66
N SER A 3 13.76 1.34 -7.87
CA SER A 3 13.63 2.65 -8.52
C SER A 3 12.18 2.94 -8.92
N ALA A 4 11.84 4.21 -9.18
CA ALA A 4 10.52 4.60 -9.68
C ALA A 4 10.07 3.76 -10.88
N LEU A 5 10.95 3.53 -11.87
CA LEU A 5 10.62 2.72 -13.05
C LEU A 5 10.32 1.25 -12.70
N GLN A 6 11.01 0.68 -11.70
CA GLN A 6 10.72 -0.69 -11.25
C GLN A 6 9.38 -0.76 -10.53
N ILE A 7 9.05 0.24 -9.70
CA ILE A 7 7.76 0.36 -9.02
C ILE A 7 6.63 0.49 -10.05
N GLU A 8 6.78 1.41 -11.01
CA GLU A 8 5.81 1.66 -12.07
C GLU A 8 5.51 0.39 -12.87
N ARG A 9 6.55 -0.31 -13.33
CA ARG A 9 6.39 -1.57 -14.09
C ARG A 9 5.66 -2.65 -13.30
N GLN A 10 5.92 -2.78 -12.00
CA GLN A 10 5.24 -3.78 -11.17
C GLN A 10 3.76 -3.43 -10.95
N LEU A 11 3.44 -2.15 -10.78
CA LEU A 11 2.07 -1.70 -10.59
C LEU A 11 1.26 -1.66 -11.88
N GLU A 12 1.89 -1.42 -13.02
CA GLU A 12 1.27 -1.45 -14.35
C GLU A 12 0.90 -2.87 -14.81
N ALA A 13 1.56 -3.90 -14.26
CA ALA A 13 1.28 -5.29 -14.62
C ALA A 13 -0.22 -5.62 -14.54
N ALA A 14 -0.66 -6.55 -15.39
CA ALA A 14 -2.03 -7.03 -15.34
C ALA A 14 -2.26 -7.79 -14.02
N PRO A 15 -3.46 -7.70 -13.42
CA PRO A 15 -3.81 -8.54 -12.28
C PRO A 15 -3.77 -10.00 -12.69
N ARG A 16 -3.39 -10.85 -11.72
CA ARG A 16 -3.34 -12.30 -11.90
C ARG A 16 -4.73 -12.90 -12.17
N LEU A 17 -5.76 -12.29 -11.59
CA LEU A 17 -7.16 -12.60 -11.84
C LEU A 17 -7.87 -11.35 -12.34
N ARG A 18 -8.46 -11.44 -13.54
CA ARG A 18 -9.27 -10.37 -14.11
C ARG A 18 -10.66 -10.41 -13.49
N VAL A 19 -11.11 -9.27 -12.98
CA VAL A 19 -12.48 -9.08 -12.48
C VAL A 19 -13.30 -8.47 -13.61
N ARG A 20 -14.46 -9.05 -13.92
CA ARG A 20 -15.36 -8.50 -14.94
C ARG A 20 -15.95 -7.17 -14.45
N PRO A 21 -16.30 -6.22 -15.33
CA PRO A 21 -16.86 -4.93 -14.93
C PRO A 21 -18.05 -5.04 -13.97
N GLU A 22 -18.95 -6.01 -14.19
CA GLU A 22 -20.13 -6.29 -13.38
C GLU A 22 -19.82 -6.96 -12.02
N GLU A 23 -18.61 -7.50 -11.84
CA GLU A 23 -18.15 -8.14 -10.60
C GLU A 23 -17.24 -7.23 -9.77
N ARG A 24 -17.03 -5.98 -10.22
CA ARG A 24 -16.23 -5.00 -9.48
C ARG A 24 -16.89 -4.68 -8.15
N VAL A 25 -16.05 -4.57 -7.13
CA VAL A 25 -16.50 -4.36 -5.75
C VAL A 25 -16.29 -2.92 -5.31
N THR A 26 -16.90 -2.53 -4.20
CA THR A 26 -16.54 -1.26 -3.56
C THR A 26 -15.13 -1.32 -2.98
N ILE A 27 -14.50 -0.16 -2.77
CA ILE A 27 -13.20 -0.09 -2.08
C ILE A 27 -13.28 -0.72 -0.68
N ARG A 28 -14.40 -0.51 0.02
CA ARG A 28 -14.66 -1.09 1.34
C ARG A 28 -14.64 -2.62 1.30
N GLU A 29 -15.33 -3.21 0.33
CA GLU A 29 -15.36 -4.66 0.13
C GLU A 29 -14.01 -5.20 -0.35
N PHE A 30 -13.32 -4.48 -1.25
CA PHE A 30 -11.98 -4.87 -1.70
C PHE A 30 -11.00 -5.01 -0.53
N LYS A 31 -11.02 -4.07 0.43
CA LYS A 31 -10.19 -4.11 1.65
C LYS A 31 -10.42 -5.40 2.46
N THR A 32 -11.63 -5.97 2.43
CA THR A 32 -11.98 -7.18 3.19
C THR A 32 -11.88 -8.48 2.39
N ARG A 33 -11.43 -8.46 1.13
CA ARG A 33 -11.40 -9.64 0.22
C ARG A 33 -9.97 -10.09 -0.12
N PRO A 34 -9.36 -11.00 0.67
CA PRO A 34 -7.99 -11.45 0.43
C PRO A 34 -7.76 -12.11 -0.94
N ASP A 35 -8.79 -12.73 -1.51
CA ASP A 35 -8.77 -13.31 -2.86
C ASP A 35 -8.56 -12.24 -3.94
N LEU A 36 -9.27 -11.10 -3.86
CA LEU A 36 -9.09 -10.00 -4.80
C LEU A 36 -7.75 -9.30 -4.58
N ARG A 37 -7.40 -9.03 -3.31
CA ARG A 37 -6.16 -8.33 -2.97
C ARG A 37 -4.94 -9.09 -3.46
N ARG A 38 -4.81 -10.39 -3.18
CA ARG A 38 -3.65 -11.20 -3.59
C ARG A 38 -3.45 -11.28 -5.11
N ASN A 39 -4.51 -11.03 -5.88
CA ASN A 39 -4.45 -11.06 -7.35
C ASN A 39 -4.24 -9.69 -8.00
N ALA A 40 -4.36 -8.59 -7.26
CA ALA A 40 -4.10 -7.26 -7.77
C ALA A 40 -2.58 -6.95 -7.80
N PRO A 41 -2.10 -6.14 -8.77
CA PRO A 41 -0.70 -5.73 -8.86
C PRO A 41 -0.26 -4.96 -7.62
N ALA A 42 0.86 -5.35 -7.03
CA ALA A 42 1.38 -4.71 -5.83
C ALA A 42 2.89 -4.84 -5.71
N ILE A 43 3.42 -3.98 -4.85
CA ILE A 43 4.81 -3.99 -4.42
C ILE A 43 4.89 -3.82 -2.90
N ASP A 44 5.71 -4.66 -2.26
CA ASP A 44 6.02 -4.52 -0.85
C ASP A 44 7.16 -3.50 -0.67
N ILE A 45 6.85 -2.45 0.07
CA ILE A 45 7.75 -1.33 0.34
C ILE A 45 8.32 -1.55 1.75
N GLN A 46 9.24 -2.51 1.83
CA GLN A 46 9.85 -2.91 3.11
C GLN A 46 10.84 -1.88 3.67
N SER A 47 11.28 -0.94 2.84
CA SER A 47 12.37 -0.03 3.21
C SER A 47 11.93 1.34 3.72
N ILE A 48 10.64 1.56 3.98
CA ILE A 48 10.22 2.70 4.81
C ILE A 48 10.40 2.26 6.26
N ASN A 49 11.52 2.67 6.84
CA ASN A 49 11.85 2.32 8.22
C ASN A 49 11.10 3.23 9.18
N PHE A 50 10.06 2.69 9.81
CA PHE A 50 9.42 3.32 10.96
C PHE A 50 10.18 2.97 12.25
N ALA A 51 10.31 3.91 13.17
CA ALA A 51 10.80 3.59 14.51
C ALA A 51 9.82 2.64 15.23
N PHE A 52 10.32 1.93 16.25
CA PHE A 52 9.49 1.03 17.06
C PHE A 52 8.30 1.78 17.66
N GLY A 53 7.10 1.20 17.51
CA GLY A 53 5.84 1.82 17.97
C GLY A 53 5.44 3.12 17.26
N SER A 54 6.17 3.56 16.23
CA SER A 54 5.93 4.83 15.55
C SER A 54 5.35 4.65 14.15
N ALA A 55 4.58 5.66 13.73
CA ALA A 55 4.11 5.87 12.36
C ALA A 55 4.82 7.05 11.68
N GLU A 56 5.72 7.75 12.39
CA GLU A 56 6.50 8.85 11.84
C GLU A 56 7.50 8.34 10.80
N ILE A 57 7.55 9.04 9.66
CA ILE A 57 8.51 8.74 8.59
C ILE A 57 9.65 9.76 8.68
N PRO A 58 10.88 9.33 9.01
CA PRO A 58 11.99 10.26 9.08
C PRO A 58 12.35 10.80 7.68
N TYR A 59 12.78 12.06 7.60
CA TYR A 59 13.19 12.72 6.35
C TYR A 59 14.23 11.93 5.55
N SER A 60 15.08 11.13 6.21
CA SER A 60 16.03 10.23 5.54
C SER A 60 15.37 9.18 4.64
N GLN A 61 14.07 8.94 4.78
CA GLN A 61 13.30 8.04 3.92
C GLN A 61 12.66 8.76 2.72
N TYR A 62 12.68 10.11 2.67
CA TYR A 62 11.91 10.85 1.66
C TYR A 62 12.38 10.56 0.24
N GLY A 63 13.68 10.38 -0.02
CA GLY A 63 14.15 9.97 -1.36
C GLY A 63 13.60 8.61 -1.81
N LYS A 64 13.22 7.73 -0.87
CA LYS A 64 12.53 6.47 -1.18
C LYS A 64 11.05 6.70 -1.50
N ILE A 65 10.42 7.66 -0.82
CA ILE A 65 9.03 8.05 -1.06
C ILE A 65 8.90 8.80 -2.38
N GLU A 66 9.89 9.60 -2.75
CA GLU A 66 9.99 10.25 -4.05
C GLU A 66 9.92 9.24 -5.20
N ASN A 67 10.68 8.13 -5.11
CA ASN A 67 10.58 7.05 -6.10
C ASN A 67 9.15 6.46 -6.20
N ILE A 68 8.43 6.36 -5.08
CA ILE A 68 7.03 5.90 -5.08
C ILE A 68 6.12 6.93 -5.74
N ALA A 69 6.31 8.21 -5.40
CA ALA A 69 5.55 9.32 -5.96
C ALA A 69 5.74 9.39 -7.48
N GLU A 70 6.98 9.41 -7.97
CA GLU A 70 7.30 9.43 -9.40
C GLU A 70 6.64 8.28 -10.17
N ALA A 71 6.63 7.07 -9.59
CA ALA A 71 5.97 5.92 -10.18
C ALA A 71 4.44 6.09 -10.25
N ILE A 72 3.82 6.56 -9.16
CA ILE A 72 2.38 6.84 -9.11
C ILE A 72 2.01 7.93 -10.13
N GLU A 73 2.80 9.00 -10.22
CA GLU A 73 2.59 10.06 -11.21
C GLU A 73 2.72 9.54 -12.64
N GLY A 74 3.72 8.70 -12.92
CA GLY A 74 3.90 8.05 -14.22
C GLY A 74 2.65 7.30 -14.67
N LEU A 75 2.07 6.53 -13.76
CA LEU A 75 0.81 5.82 -13.99
C LEU A 75 -0.37 6.78 -14.15
N LEU A 76 -0.52 7.77 -13.28
CA LEU A 76 -1.61 8.74 -13.32
C LEU A 76 -1.60 9.61 -14.58
N ARG A 77 -0.42 9.87 -15.16
CA ARG A 77 -0.29 10.56 -16.47
C ARG A 77 -0.90 9.74 -17.59
N ARG A 78 -0.85 8.40 -17.52
CA ARG A 78 -1.42 7.48 -18.52
C ARG A 78 -2.91 7.24 -18.30
N ASP A 79 -3.33 7.05 -17.05
CA ASP A 79 -4.75 6.94 -16.69
C ASP A 79 -5.03 7.62 -15.34
N ARG A 80 -5.72 8.76 -15.41
CA ARG A 80 -6.09 9.58 -14.23
C ARG A 80 -7.14 8.94 -13.32
N ARG A 81 -7.66 7.78 -13.70
CA ARG A 81 -8.60 6.97 -12.91
C ARG A 81 -7.87 5.97 -12.01
N HIS A 82 -6.54 5.87 -12.09
CA HIS A 82 -5.83 4.92 -11.24
C HIS A 82 -6.06 5.18 -9.75
N VAL A 83 -6.29 4.08 -9.05
CA VAL A 83 -6.52 4.03 -7.61
C VAL A 83 -5.49 3.10 -7.00
N PHE A 84 -4.85 3.57 -5.95
CA PHE A 84 -3.83 2.84 -5.21
C PHE A 84 -4.24 2.65 -3.76
N LEU A 85 -4.14 1.43 -3.26
CA LEU A 85 -4.32 1.09 -1.85
C LEU A 85 -2.95 0.97 -1.18
N ILE A 86 -2.76 1.73 -0.12
CA ILE A 86 -1.62 1.68 0.79
C ILE A 86 -2.04 0.80 1.98
N GLU A 87 -1.44 -0.38 2.08
CA GLU A 87 -1.71 -1.36 3.13
C GLU A 87 -0.60 -1.31 4.18
N GLY A 88 -0.92 -1.01 5.43
CA GLY A 88 0.02 -1.10 6.54
C GLY A 88 0.00 -2.48 7.18
N HIS A 89 1.18 -2.99 7.55
CA HIS A 89 1.35 -4.27 8.25
C HIS A 89 2.34 -4.13 9.41
N THR A 90 2.16 -4.94 10.45
CA THR A 90 3.09 -5.10 11.57
C THR A 90 3.61 -6.54 11.62
N ASP A 91 4.58 -6.79 12.51
CA ASP A 91 4.82 -8.16 12.97
C ASP A 91 3.69 -8.61 13.91
N ALA A 92 3.78 -9.85 14.38
CA ALA A 92 2.78 -10.49 15.24
C ALA A 92 3.01 -10.22 16.75
N VAL A 93 3.94 -9.32 17.09
CA VAL A 93 4.27 -9.03 18.48
C VAL A 93 3.38 -7.91 19.00
N GLY A 94 2.81 -8.11 20.19
CA GLY A 94 1.89 -7.18 20.82
C GLY A 94 0.44 -7.65 20.74
N SER A 95 -0.50 -6.74 20.99
CA SER A 95 -1.93 -7.06 20.86
C SER A 95 -2.43 -6.74 19.46
N TRP A 96 -3.36 -7.55 18.96
CA TRP A 96 -4.04 -7.32 17.68
C TRP A 96 -4.54 -5.88 17.52
N GLY A 97 -5.18 -5.32 18.56
CA GLY A 97 -5.70 -3.96 18.53
C GLY A 97 -4.62 -2.88 18.44
N SER A 98 -3.46 -3.08 19.09
CA SER A 98 -2.30 -2.18 18.95
C SER A 98 -1.69 -2.28 17.55
N ASN A 99 -1.56 -3.49 17.03
CA ASN A 99 -1.02 -3.77 15.70
C ASN A 99 -1.89 -3.17 14.60
N LEU A 100 -3.21 -3.31 14.72
CA LEU A 100 -4.16 -2.68 13.80
C LEU A 100 -3.99 -1.16 13.78
N ARG A 101 -4.08 -0.48 14.94
CA ARG A 101 -3.94 0.99 15.01
C ARG A 101 -2.59 1.47 14.47
N LEU A 102 -1.49 0.78 14.80
CA LEU A 102 -0.16 1.16 14.31
C LEU A 102 -0.05 1.01 12.79
N SER A 103 -0.59 -0.08 12.25
CA SER A 103 -0.59 -0.32 10.80
C SER A 103 -1.43 0.72 10.04
N GLU A 104 -2.59 1.10 10.57
CA GLU A 104 -3.45 2.16 10.00
C GLU A 104 -2.71 3.50 10.00
N ALA A 105 -2.09 3.87 11.13
CA ALA A 105 -1.35 5.11 11.27
C ALA A 105 -0.16 5.19 10.29
N ARG A 106 0.56 4.09 10.07
CA ARG A 106 1.68 4.02 9.11
C ARG A 106 1.21 4.22 7.67
N ALA A 107 0.11 3.56 7.28
CA ALA A 107 -0.47 3.74 5.96
C ALA A 107 -0.96 5.19 5.74
N ALA A 108 -1.60 5.77 6.74
CA ALA A 108 -2.03 7.17 6.72
C ALA A 108 -0.84 8.13 6.59
N SER A 109 0.23 7.91 7.36
CA SER A 109 1.42 8.76 7.33
C SER A 109 2.09 8.75 5.96
N LEU A 110 2.20 7.59 5.30
CA LEU A 110 2.72 7.53 3.93
C LEU A 110 1.81 8.28 2.94
N LYS A 111 0.48 8.10 3.05
CA LYS A 111 -0.47 8.84 2.22
C LYS A 111 -0.30 10.35 2.40
N ASP A 112 -0.19 10.82 3.64
CA ASP A 112 -0.07 12.24 3.93
C ASP A 112 1.24 12.82 3.37
N VAL A 113 2.37 12.11 3.49
CA VAL A 113 3.63 12.53 2.85
C VAL A 113 3.49 12.57 1.32
N LEU A 114 2.94 11.52 0.70
CA LEU A 114 2.73 11.48 -0.76
C LEU A 114 1.84 12.63 -1.26
N VAL A 115 0.79 12.98 -0.52
CA VAL A 115 -0.12 14.07 -0.89
C VAL A 115 0.53 15.44 -0.65
N ASN A 116 1.08 15.67 0.54
CA ASN A 116 1.46 17.01 0.98
C ASN A 116 2.84 17.42 0.44
N GLU A 117 3.78 16.49 0.34
CA GLU A 117 5.17 16.76 -0.03
C GLU A 117 5.41 16.52 -1.52
N PHE A 118 4.72 15.53 -2.10
CA PHE A 118 4.90 15.10 -3.48
C PHE A 118 3.69 15.36 -4.39
N GLY A 119 2.62 15.98 -3.88
CA GLY A 119 1.49 16.43 -4.70
C GLY A 119 0.62 15.33 -5.32
N ILE A 120 0.74 14.07 -4.87
CA ILE A 120 -0.10 12.99 -5.37
C ILE A 120 -1.58 13.29 -5.04
N PRO A 121 -2.51 13.19 -6.00
CA PRO A 121 -3.92 13.48 -5.73
C PRO A 121 -4.49 12.59 -4.61
N ARG A 122 -5.03 13.19 -3.54
CA ARG A 122 -5.60 12.44 -2.41
C ARG A 122 -6.65 11.40 -2.84
N ARG A 123 -7.41 11.69 -3.90
CA ARG A 123 -8.44 10.79 -4.48
C ARG A 123 -7.89 9.52 -5.14
N SER A 124 -6.62 9.50 -5.54
CA SER A 124 -5.99 8.30 -6.10
C SER A 124 -5.40 7.38 -5.03
N LEU A 125 -5.43 7.79 -3.76
CA LEU A 125 -4.82 7.05 -2.65
C LEU A 125 -5.87 6.65 -1.62
N GLU A 126 -5.90 5.36 -1.30
CA GLU A 126 -6.66 4.76 -0.23
C GLU A 126 -5.72 4.14 0.79
N THR A 127 -6.16 4.04 2.04
CA THR A 127 -5.37 3.42 3.11
C THR A 127 -6.17 2.35 3.84
N VAL A 128 -5.44 1.39 4.41
CA VAL A 128 -5.96 0.37 5.31
C VAL A 128 -4.80 -0.16 6.16
N GLY A 129 -5.05 -0.42 7.43
CA GLY A 129 -4.15 -1.19 8.28
C GLY A 129 -4.70 -2.60 8.47
N TYR A 130 -3.82 -3.60 8.43
CA TYR A 130 -4.20 -4.99 8.70
C TYR A 130 -3.54 -5.57 9.94
N GLY A 131 -2.72 -4.79 10.64
CA GLY A 131 -1.89 -5.28 11.74
C GLY A 131 -1.09 -6.51 11.32
N GLU A 132 -1.32 -7.60 12.03
CA GLU A 132 -0.65 -8.89 11.85
C GLU A 132 -1.44 -9.91 11.02
N GLU A 133 -2.59 -9.53 10.44
CA GLU A 133 -3.48 -10.48 9.76
C GLU A 133 -2.87 -11.06 8.46
N PHE A 134 -2.04 -10.28 7.76
CA PHE A 134 -1.41 -10.67 6.48
C PHE A 134 0.11 -10.62 6.55
N LEU A 135 0.68 -11.43 7.46
CA LEU A 135 2.12 -11.61 7.57
C LEU A 135 2.73 -12.10 6.25
N LEU A 136 3.84 -11.48 5.87
CA LEU A 136 4.65 -11.92 4.74
C LEU A 136 5.43 -13.20 5.10
N VAL A 137 5.95 -13.23 6.33
CA VAL A 137 6.61 -14.38 6.93
C VAL A 137 5.67 -14.94 8.00
N PRO A 138 5.19 -16.18 7.87
CA PRO A 138 4.20 -16.77 8.77
C PRO A 138 4.85 -17.16 10.11
N THR A 139 5.17 -16.17 10.93
CA THR A 139 5.80 -16.33 12.25
C THR A 139 5.13 -15.44 13.28
N GLN A 140 4.97 -15.97 14.49
CA GLN A 140 4.46 -15.21 15.64
C GLN A 140 5.57 -14.41 16.35
N ASN A 141 6.83 -14.61 15.95
CA ASN A 141 7.96 -13.85 16.45
C ASN A 141 8.14 -12.54 15.67
N GLU A 142 9.00 -11.66 16.18
CA GLU A 142 9.41 -10.47 15.44
C GLU A 142 10.04 -10.85 14.10
N ASP A 143 9.58 -10.20 13.03
CA ASP A 143 10.22 -10.27 11.73
C ASP A 143 10.11 -8.92 11.03
N TRP A 144 11.25 -8.31 10.73
CA TRP A 144 11.29 -7.00 10.10
C TRP A 144 10.62 -6.98 8.73
N ARG A 145 10.55 -8.12 8.03
CA ARG A 145 9.90 -8.24 6.72
C ARG A 145 8.38 -8.10 6.82
N ASN A 146 7.80 -8.42 7.98
CA ASN A 146 6.37 -8.23 8.25
C ASN A 146 6.02 -6.76 8.49
N ARG A 147 6.96 -5.98 9.04
CA ARG A 147 6.86 -4.53 9.21
C ARG A 147 7.04 -3.82 7.87
N ARG A 148 5.97 -3.74 7.08
CA ARG A 148 6.00 -3.21 5.72
C ARG A 148 4.76 -2.38 5.42
N VAL A 149 4.89 -1.58 4.35
CA VAL A 149 3.75 -1.02 3.65
C VAL A 149 3.67 -1.67 2.28
N THR A 150 2.49 -2.09 1.84
CA THR A 150 2.27 -2.61 0.49
C THR A 150 1.52 -1.56 -0.31
N LEU A 151 2.02 -1.20 -1.49
CA LEU A 151 1.31 -0.36 -2.44
C LEU A 151 0.68 -1.24 -3.51
N ARG A 152 -0.62 -1.11 -3.72
CA ARG A 152 -1.41 -1.96 -4.63
C ARG A 152 -2.23 -1.13 -5.59
N ARG A 153 -2.18 -1.40 -6.89
CA ARG A 153 -3.07 -0.77 -7.87
C ARG A 153 -4.39 -1.55 -7.89
N ILE A 154 -5.51 -0.89 -7.57
CA ILE A 154 -6.83 -1.53 -7.39
C ILE A 154 -7.86 -1.16 -8.46
N THR A 155 -7.47 -0.29 -9.39
CA THR A 155 -8.35 0.33 -10.42
C THR A 155 -9.26 -0.65 -11.16
N GLU A 156 -8.79 -1.87 -11.44
CA GLU A 156 -9.50 -2.85 -12.26
C GLU A 156 -10.46 -3.73 -11.44
N GLN A 157 -10.28 -3.77 -10.12
CA GLN A 157 -11.06 -4.58 -9.19
C GLN A 157 -12.20 -3.79 -8.53
N VAL A 158 -12.12 -2.46 -8.53
CA VAL A 158 -13.08 -1.60 -7.84
C VAL A 158 -13.98 -0.84 -8.80
N VAL A 159 -15.19 -0.54 -8.35
CA VAL A 159 -16.10 0.35 -9.06
C VAL A 159 -15.47 1.75 -9.20
N PRO A 160 -15.57 2.40 -10.38
CA PRO A 160 -15.14 3.79 -10.53
C PRO A 160 -15.95 4.72 -9.61
N PHE A 161 -15.30 5.80 -9.19
CA PHE A 161 -15.89 6.88 -8.40
C PHE A 161 -16.06 8.15 -9.23
#